data_AF-A0A529M6W5-F1
#
_entry.id   AF-A0A529M6W5-F1
#
_cell.length_a   1.000
_cell.length_b   1.000
_cell.length_c   1.000
_cell.angle_alpha   90.00
_cell.angle_beta   90.00
_cell.angle_gamma   90.00
#
_symmetry.space_group_name_H-M   'P 1'
#
loop_
_entity.id
_entity.type
_entity.pdbx_description
1 polymer ?
#
loop_
_entity_poly.entity_id
_entity_poly.type
_entity_poly.pdbx_seq_one_letter_code
_entity_poly.pdbx_strand_id
1 'polypeptide(L)'
;AIPPVIGWAAVTGTVSLESIVLFLIIFLWTPPHFWALALFKSEDYAKAGIPMMPNVAGHASTRRQIFAYALVLAPVGVLPWLLGYTTPFYGVAALLLGVGFVWYAWKVLGMADDDRVMKPAKALFAYSLLYLFAIFAAYLADSVVERALAMGGA
;
A
#
# COMPACT_ATOMS: atom_id res chain seq x y z
N ALA A 1 -9.38 0.53 -5.70
CA ALA A 1 -8.34 -0.36 -6.27
C ALA A 1 -8.48 -0.56 -7.78
N ILE A 2 -9.68 -0.56 -8.38
CA ILE A 2 -9.90 -0.80 -9.83
C ILE A 2 -9.24 0.22 -10.82
N PRO A 3 -8.96 1.49 -10.49
CA PRO A 3 -8.49 2.48 -11.48
C PRO A 3 -7.31 2.06 -12.38
N PRO A 4 -6.26 1.36 -11.92
CA PRO A 4 -5.15 0.93 -12.79
C PRO A 4 -5.59 -0.04 -13.89
N VAL A 5 -6.50 -0.97 -13.59
CA VAL A 5 -6.99 -1.96 -14.57
C VAL A 5 -7.86 -1.28 -15.62
N ILE A 6 -8.71 -0.33 -15.21
CA ILE A 6 -9.52 0.45 -16.15
C ILE A 6 -8.62 1.32 -17.03
N GLY A 7 -7.64 2.03 -16.45
CA GLY A 7 -6.71 2.84 -17.22
C GLY A 7 -5.91 2.01 -18.23
N TRP A 8 -5.46 0.82 -17.83
CA TRP A 8 -4.77 -0.11 -18.71
C TRP A 8 -5.66 -0.62 -19.84
N ALA A 9 -6.87 -1.09 -19.52
CA ALA A 9 -7.82 -1.59 -20.51
C ALA A 9 -8.29 -0.51 -21.49
N ALA A 10 -8.42 0.74 -21.03
CA ALA A 10 -8.81 1.87 -21.87
C ALA A 10 -7.76 2.20 -22.94
N VAL A 11 -6.46 2.00 -22.64
CA VAL A 11 -5.36 2.29 -23.58
C VAL A 11 -4.99 1.07 -24.42
N THR A 12 -4.97 -0.13 -23.83
CA THR A 12 -4.46 -1.35 -24.49
C THR A 12 -5.55 -2.26 -25.04
N GLY A 13 -6.81 -2.06 -24.66
CA GLY A 13 -7.92 -2.95 -25.02
C GLY A 13 -7.87 -4.32 -24.33
N THR A 14 -6.93 -4.57 -23.40
CA THR A 14 -6.74 -5.87 -22.72
C THR A 14 -6.52 -5.67 -21.23
N VAL A 15 -6.48 -6.77 -20.46
CA VAL A 15 -6.05 -6.78 -19.05
C VAL A 15 -4.79 -7.63 -18.95
N SER A 16 -3.65 -6.99 -18.72
CA SER A 16 -2.36 -7.67 -18.55
C SER A 16 -2.12 -8.07 -17.09
N LEU A 17 -1.23 -9.05 -16.87
CA LEU A 17 -0.78 -9.41 -15.52
C LEU A 17 -0.19 -8.22 -14.77
N GLU A 18 0.53 -7.33 -15.45
CA GLU A 18 1.07 -6.10 -14.90
C GLU A 18 -0.02 -5.20 -14.28
N SER A 19 -1.11 -4.96 -15.02
CA SER A 19 -2.25 -4.17 -14.51
C SER A 19 -2.92 -4.81 -13.29
N ILE A 20 -2.95 -6.15 -13.23
CA ILE A 20 -3.45 -6.90 -12.08
C ILE A 20 -2.52 -6.72 -10.88
N VAL A 21 -1.20 -6.75 -11.07
CA VAL A 21 -0.23 -6.51 -9.99
C VAL A 21 -0.38 -5.09 -9.41
N LEU A 22 -0.49 -4.07 -10.26
CA LEU A 22 -0.73 -2.69 -9.81
C LEU A 22 -2.06 -2.56 -9.05
N PHE A 23 -3.11 -3.23 -9.51
CA PHE A 23 -4.36 -3.34 -8.78
C PHE A 23 -4.17 -3.99 -7.40
N LEU A 24 -3.43 -5.09 -7.32
CA LEU A 24 -3.18 -5.81 -6.06
C LEU A 24 -2.42 -4.95 -5.07
N ILE A 25 -1.44 -4.16 -5.51
CA ILE A 25 -0.73 -3.20 -4.65
C ILE A 25 -1.72 -2.24 -4.00
N ILE A 26 -2.57 -1.57 -4.79
CA ILE A 26 -3.57 -0.63 -4.25
C ILE A 26 -4.57 -1.37 -3.36
N PHE A 27 -5.05 -2.52 -3.80
CA PHE A 27 -6.03 -3.32 -3.09
C PHE A 27 -5.54 -3.75 -1.71
N LEU A 28 -4.33 -4.30 -1.62
CA LEU A 28 -3.73 -4.77 -0.36
C LEU A 28 -3.29 -3.62 0.54
N TRP A 29 -2.90 -2.48 -0.03
CA TRP A 29 -2.57 -1.25 0.70
C TRP A 29 -3.79 -0.58 1.34
N THR A 30 -4.96 -0.69 0.69
CA THR A 30 -6.19 0.04 1.09
C THR A 30 -6.65 -0.31 2.52
N PRO A 31 -6.77 -1.58 2.93
CA PRO A 31 -7.20 -1.92 4.28
C PRO A 31 -6.23 -1.45 5.37
N PRO A 32 -4.90 -1.73 5.32
CA PRO A 32 -3.95 -1.19 6.29
C PRO A 32 -4.01 0.33 6.44
N HIS A 33 -4.11 1.05 5.33
CA HIS A 33 -4.20 2.50 5.31
C HIS A 33 -5.46 3.01 6.02
N PHE A 34 -6.65 2.54 5.61
CA PHE A 34 -7.91 2.99 6.21
C PHE A 34 -8.10 2.51 7.64
N TRP A 35 -7.65 1.30 7.96
CA TRP A 35 -7.75 0.78 9.32
C TRP A 35 -6.80 1.49 10.28
N ALA A 36 -5.63 1.92 9.82
CA ALA A 36 -4.76 2.78 10.62
C ALA A 36 -5.46 4.10 10.98
N LEU A 37 -6.15 4.75 10.04
CA LEU A 37 -6.98 5.93 10.30
C LEU A 37 -8.12 5.62 11.28
N ALA A 38 -8.83 4.51 11.04
CA ALA A 38 -9.95 4.10 11.86
C ALA A 38 -9.57 3.85 13.33
N LEU A 39 -8.35 3.40 13.62
CA LEU A 39 -7.90 3.14 14.99
C LEU A 39 -7.90 4.39 15.89
N PHE A 40 -7.59 5.57 15.32
CA PHE A 40 -7.55 6.83 16.07
C PHE A 40 -8.70 7.80 15.75
N LYS A 41 -9.62 7.38 14.87
CA LYS A 41 -10.86 8.07 14.54
C LYS A 41 -12.13 7.25 14.86
N SER A 42 -11.97 6.13 15.55
CA SER A 42 -13.03 5.18 15.88
C SER A 42 -14.22 5.83 16.59
N GLU A 43 -13.95 6.71 17.55
CA GLU A 43 -14.99 7.44 18.29
C GLU A 43 -15.80 8.40 17.41
N ASP A 44 -15.13 9.13 16.52
CA ASP A 44 -15.79 10.05 15.58
C ASP A 44 -16.69 9.26 14.62
N TYR A 45 -16.20 8.12 14.12
CA TYR A 45 -16.99 7.22 13.28
C TYR A 45 -18.17 6.58 14.03
N ALA A 46 -17.97 6.20 15.29
CA ALA A 46 -19.02 5.64 16.14
C ALA A 46 -20.15 6.64 16.38
N LYS A 47 -19.81 7.90 16.69
CA LYS A 47 -20.78 9.01 16.84
C LYS A 47 -21.56 9.27 15.56
N ALA A 48 -20.93 9.09 14.40
CA ALA A 48 -21.57 9.21 13.09
C ALA A 48 -22.35 7.96 12.65
N GLY A 49 -22.36 6.88 13.43
CA GLY A 49 -23.01 5.63 13.08
C GLY A 49 -22.33 4.86 11.94
N ILE A 50 -21.06 5.16 11.63
CA ILE A 50 -20.31 4.53 10.54
C ILE A 50 -19.61 3.27 11.08
N PRO A 51 -19.95 2.07 10.55
CA PRO A 51 -19.32 0.83 10.98
C PRO A 51 -17.89 0.75 10.43
N MET A 52 -16.91 0.87 11.33
CA MET A 52 -15.49 0.73 11.02
C MET A 52 -14.91 -0.51 11.71
N MET A 53 -13.85 -1.08 11.14
CA MET A 53 -13.22 -2.31 11.67
C MET A 53 -12.92 -2.30 13.17
N PRO A 54 -12.35 -1.22 13.76
CA PRO A 54 -12.18 -1.13 15.21
C PRO A 54 -13.48 -1.21 16.00
N ASN A 55 -14.57 -0.66 15.47
CA ASN A 55 -15.89 -0.61 16.12
C ASN A 55 -16.65 -1.94 15.99
N VAL A 56 -16.39 -2.70 14.93
CA VAL A 56 -17.08 -3.96 14.62
C VAL A 56 -16.32 -5.18 15.16
N ALA A 57 -15.00 -5.23 14.94
CA ALA A 57 -14.16 -6.39 15.25
C ALA A 57 -13.14 -6.12 16.38
N GLY A 58 -13.11 -4.90 16.91
CA GLY A 58 -12.20 -4.48 17.97
C GLY A 58 -10.84 -3.98 17.47
N HIS A 59 -10.17 -3.21 18.33
CA HIS A 59 -8.85 -2.64 18.05
C HIS A 59 -7.79 -3.74 17.83
N ALA A 60 -7.77 -4.77 18.68
CA ALA A 60 -6.79 -5.85 18.57
C ALA A 60 -6.88 -6.63 17.24
N SER A 61 -8.09 -6.96 16.78
CA SER A 61 -8.31 -7.60 15.47
C SER A 61 -7.83 -6.70 14.34
N THR A 62 -8.19 -5.41 14.39
CA THR A 62 -7.78 -4.43 13.39
C THR A 62 -6.25 -4.34 13.27
N ARG A 63 -5.53 -4.26 14.40
CA ARG A 63 -4.05 -4.23 14.41
C ARG A 63 -3.43 -5.50 13.80
N ARG A 64 -3.99 -6.68 14.09
CA ARG A 64 -3.53 -7.94 13.50
C ARG A 64 -3.74 -7.99 11.99
N GLN A 65 -4.89 -7.54 11.51
CA GLN A 65 -5.16 -7.53 10.08
C GLN A 65 -4.30 -6.51 9.34
N ILE A 66 -4.08 -5.31 9.91
CA ILE A 66 -3.11 -4.34 9.37
C ILE A 66 -1.75 -5.01 9.13
N PHE A 67 -1.24 -5.75 10.12
CA PHE A 67 0.04 -6.43 10.02
C PHE A 67 0.04 -7.57 9.00
N ALA A 68 -1.01 -8.41 8.99
CA ALA A 68 -1.14 -9.50 8.01
C ALA A 68 -1.15 -8.97 6.57
N TYR A 69 -1.93 -7.94 6.29
CA TYR A 69 -1.97 -7.31 4.98
C TYR A 69 -0.64 -6.64 4.60
N ALA A 70 0.06 -6.01 5.57
CA ALA A 70 1.40 -5.46 5.34
C ALA A 70 2.41 -6.54 4.90
N LEU A 71 2.36 -7.72 5.52
CA LEU A 71 3.23 -8.85 5.16
C LEU A 71 2.96 -9.38 3.74
N VAL A 72 1.72 -9.31 3.26
CA VAL A 72 1.37 -9.70 1.89
C VAL A 72 1.67 -8.57 0.89
N LEU A 73 1.46 -7.31 1.29
CA LEU A 73 1.75 -6.16 0.46
C LEU A 73 3.25 -6.04 0.12
N ALA A 74 4.14 -6.33 1.07
CA ALA A 74 5.58 -6.22 0.86
C ALA A 74 6.10 -7.05 -0.33
N PRO A 75 5.85 -8.38 -0.44
CA PRO A 75 6.25 -9.14 -1.61
C PRO A 75 5.48 -8.73 -2.87
N VAL A 76 4.19 -8.36 -2.76
CA VAL A 76 3.40 -7.92 -3.91
C VAL A 76 3.93 -6.61 -4.50
N GLY A 77 4.43 -5.69 -3.69
CA GLY A 77 5.07 -4.47 -4.17
C GLY A 77 6.36 -4.71 -4.95
N VAL A 78 7.03 -5.84 -4.72
CA VAL A 78 8.27 -6.21 -5.43
C VAL A 78 7.99 -7.00 -6.72
N LEU A 79 6.78 -7.52 -6.90
CA LEU A 79 6.40 -8.33 -8.07
C LEU A 79 6.68 -7.66 -9.42
N PRO A 80 6.48 -6.34 -9.64
CA PRO A 80 6.79 -5.74 -10.94
C PRO A 80 8.24 -5.97 -11.38
N TRP A 81 9.19 -5.93 -10.44
CA TRP A 81 10.59 -6.25 -10.73
C TRP A 81 10.82 -7.74 -10.97
N LEU A 82 10.23 -8.61 -10.15
CA LEU A 82 10.40 -10.07 -10.30
C LEU A 82 9.82 -10.61 -11.61
N LEU A 83 8.76 -9.98 -12.11
CA LEU A 83 8.12 -10.33 -13.38
C LEU A 83 8.81 -9.69 -14.59
N GLY A 84 9.84 -8.86 -14.37
CA GLY A 84 10.61 -8.22 -15.43
C GLY A 84 9.92 -7.00 -16.06
N TYR A 85 8.94 -6.40 -15.39
CA TYR A 85 8.25 -5.18 -15.86
C TYR A 85 8.98 -3.88 -15.49
N THR A 86 9.95 -3.95 -14.58
CA THR A 86 10.70 -2.79 -14.10
C THR A 86 12.17 -3.13 -13.89
N THR A 87 13.02 -2.11 -13.80
CA THR A 87 14.45 -2.27 -13.53
C THR A 87 14.77 -2.61 -12.06
N PRO A 88 16.02 -3.00 -11.73
CA PRO A 88 16.45 -3.20 -10.35
C PRO A 88 16.33 -1.96 -9.47
N PHE A 89 16.32 -0.75 -10.05
CA PHE A 89 16.11 0.49 -9.28
C PHE A 89 14.75 0.48 -8.58
N TYR A 90 13.68 0.17 -9.34
CA TYR A 90 12.36 -0.03 -8.77
C TYR A 90 12.35 -1.15 -7.71
N GLY A 91 12.99 -2.28 -8.00
CA GLY A 91 13.06 -3.42 -7.08
C GLY A 91 13.63 -3.06 -5.71
N VAL A 92 14.74 -2.31 -5.66
CA VAL A 92 15.34 -1.84 -4.41
C VAL A 92 14.42 -0.85 -3.69
N ALA A 93 13.83 0.10 -4.42
CA ALA A 93 12.89 1.07 -3.84
C ALA A 93 11.66 0.36 -3.22
N ALA A 94 11.05 -0.57 -3.97
CA ALA A 94 9.90 -1.35 -3.52
C ALA A 94 10.23 -2.21 -2.29
N LEU A 95 11.43 -2.81 -2.23
CA LEU A 95 11.88 -3.58 -1.09
C LEU A 95 12.01 -2.71 0.17
N LEU A 96 12.67 -1.55 0.07
CA LEU A 96 12.84 -0.62 1.20
C LEU A 96 11.50 -0.08 1.69
N LEU A 97 10.61 0.28 0.76
CA LEU A 97 9.26 0.72 1.06
C LEU A 97 8.44 -0.38 1.74
N GLY A 98 8.53 -1.62 1.25
CA GLY A 98 7.85 -2.78 1.83
C GLY A 98 8.32 -3.10 3.24
N VAL A 99 9.63 -3.14 3.47
CA VAL A 99 10.22 -3.34 4.80
C VAL A 99 9.78 -2.24 5.78
N GLY A 100 9.81 -0.98 5.33
CA GLY A 100 9.33 0.14 6.14
C GLY A 100 7.85 -0.01 6.50
N PHE A 101 7.00 -0.39 5.53
CA PHE A 101 5.57 -0.59 5.76
C PHE A 101 5.30 -1.68 6.81
N VAL A 102 6.00 -2.83 6.70
CA VAL A 102 5.92 -3.92 7.68
C VAL A 102 6.40 -3.48 9.06
N TRP A 103 7.48 -2.69 9.13
CA TRP A 103 7.98 -2.17 10.40
C TRP A 103 6.99 -1.24 11.11
N TYR A 104 6.36 -0.31 10.37
CA TYR A 104 5.30 0.54 10.94
C TYR A 104 4.08 -0.29 11.36
N ALA A 105 3.69 -1.29 10.56
CA ALA A 105 2.59 -2.18 10.90
C ALA A 105 2.89 -3.05 12.14
N TRP A 106 4.14 -3.48 12.33
CA TRP A 106 4.59 -4.19 13.53
C TRP A 106 4.52 -3.30 14.77
N LYS A 107 4.90 -2.02 14.65
CA LYS A 107 4.72 -1.04 15.74
C LYS A 107 3.25 -0.83 16.09
N VAL A 108 2.36 -0.81 15.10
CA VAL A 108 0.91 -0.79 15.33
C VAL A 108 0.47 -2.05 16.05
N LEU A 109 0.94 -3.23 15.65
CA LEU A 109 0.61 -4.50 16.30
C LEU A 109 0.94 -4.52 17.80
N GLY A 110 2.08 -3.92 18.18
CA GLY A 110 2.56 -3.83 19.56
C GLY A 110 1.98 -2.68 20.39
N MET A 111 1.02 -1.90 19.87
CA MET A 111 0.38 -0.83 20.63
C MET A 111 -0.39 -1.39 21.84
N ALA A 112 -0.30 -0.69 22.97
CA ALA A 112 -1.16 -0.94 24.12
C ALA A 112 -2.60 -0.51 23.82
N ASP A 113 -3.57 -1.15 24.47
CA ASP A 113 -5.01 -0.87 24.26
C ASP A 113 -5.45 0.46 24.88
N ASP A 114 -4.69 0.98 25.85
CA ASP A 114 -4.94 2.23 26.55
C ASP A 114 -4.20 3.44 25.94
N ASP A 115 -3.44 3.26 24.86
CA ASP A 115 -2.72 4.34 24.18
C ASP A 115 -3.71 5.29 23.47
N ARG A 116 -4.16 6.32 24.18
CA ARG A 116 -5.02 7.38 23.64
C ARG A 116 -4.34 8.22 22.56
N VAL A 117 -3.01 8.25 22.52
CA VAL A 117 -2.28 9.10 21.56
C VAL A 117 -2.24 8.44 20.18
N MET A 118 -2.27 7.10 20.16
CA MET A 118 -2.28 6.26 18.96
C MET A 118 -1.12 6.60 18.00
N LYS A 119 0.07 6.91 18.55
CA LYS A 119 1.21 7.42 17.76
C LYS A 119 1.60 6.46 16.62
N PRO A 120 1.71 5.14 16.83
CA PRO A 120 2.09 4.23 15.76
C PRO A 120 1.05 4.15 14.64
N ALA A 121 -0.24 4.19 14.97
CA ALA A 121 -1.31 4.18 13.96
C ALA A 121 -1.27 5.44 13.08
N LYS A 122 -1.06 6.61 13.66
CA LYS A 122 -0.87 7.88 12.92
C LYS A 122 0.38 7.83 12.03
N ALA A 123 1.47 7.27 12.56
CA ALA A 123 2.72 7.13 11.81
C ALA A 123 2.57 6.17 10.63
N LEU A 124 1.91 5.02 10.81
CA LEU A 124 1.62 4.08 9.73
C LEU A 124 0.70 4.74 8.68
N PHE A 125 -0.33 5.48 9.11
CA PHE A 125 -1.19 6.21 8.18
C PHE A 125 -0.36 7.17 7.33
N ALA A 126 0.44 8.06 7.93
CA ALA A 126 1.29 8.99 7.19
C ALA A 126 2.28 8.27 6.26
N TYR A 127 2.95 7.22 6.76
CA TYR A 127 3.87 6.42 5.96
C TYR A 127 3.16 5.72 4.80
N SER A 128 1.92 5.27 4.98
CA SER A 128 1.17 4.59 3.92
C SER A 128 0.87 5.52 2.73
N LEU A 129 0.63 6.81 2.95
CA LEU A 129 0.50 7.79 1.86
C LEU A 129 1.84 7.92 1.12
N LEU A 130 2.94 8.06 1.87
CA LEU A 130 4.28 8.15 1.30
C LEU A 130 4.62 6.88 0.50
N TYR A 131 4.32 5.70 1.05
CA TYR A 131 4.54 4.42 0.41
C TYR A 131 3.84 4.36 -0.95
N LEU A 132 2.53 4.67 -0.99
CA LEU A 132 1.76 4.57 -2.23
C LEU A 132 2.25 5.59 -3.26
N PHE A 133 2.50 6.82 -2.84
CA PHE A 133 3.05 7.85 -3.72
C PHE A 133 4.41 7.42 -4.27
N ALA A 134 5.32 6.99 -3.40
CA ALA A 134 6.69 6.63 -3.78
C ALA A 134 6.75 5.40 -4.68
N ILE A 135 5.97 4.36 -4.42
CA ILE A 135 6.00 3.14 -5.23
C ILE A 135 5.47 3.39 -6.65
N PHE A 136 4.41 4.19 -6.80
CA PHE A 136 3.89 4.55 -8.13
C PHE A 136 4.77 5.59 -8.83
N ALA A 137 5.37 6.54 -8.10
CA ALA A 137 6.33 7.47 -8.67
C ALA A 137 7.60 6.75 -9.16
N ALA A 138 8.10 5.79 -8.40
CA ALA A 138 9.23 4.97 -8.79
C ALA A 138 8.91 4.14 -10.04
N TYR A 139 7.73 3.50 -10.08
CA TYR A 139 7.28 2.75 -11.25
C TYR A 139 7.17 3.64 -12.50
N LEU A 140 6.57 4.83 -12.37
CA LEU A 140 6.46 5.79 -13.48
C LEU A 140 7.84 6.27 -13.96
N ALA A 141 8.73 6.64 -13.03
CA ALA A 141 10.08 7.07 -13.37
C ALA A 141 10.84 5.98 -14.12
N ASP A 142 10.74 4.74 -13.67
CA ASP A 142 11.32 3.56 -14.30
C ASP A 142 10.81 3.39 -15.74
N SER A 143 9.48 3.40 -15.94
CA SER A 143 8.87 3.29 -17.27
C SER A 143 9.25 4.43 -18.22
N VAL A 144 9.40 5.66 -17.71
CA VAL A 144 9.81 6.82 -18.52
C VAL A 144 11.27 6.72 -18.93
N VAL A 145 12.15 6.35 -18.00
CA VAL A 145 13.59 6.19 -18.26
C VAL A 145 13.83 5.09 -19.28
N GLU A 146 13.17 3.94 -19.13
CA GLU A 146 13.31 2.81 -20.06
C GLU A 146 12.86 3.20 -21.48
N ARG A 147 11.71 3.88 -21.62
CA ARG A 147 11.24 4.40 -22.91
C ARG A 147 12.18 5.44 -23.51
N ALA A 148 12.72 6.34 -22.70
CA ALA A 148 13.66 7.37 -23.17
C ALA A 148 14.97 6.74 -23.68
N LEU A 149 15.50 5.73 -22.99
CA LEU A 149 16.67 4.98 -23.42
C LEU A 149 16.41 4.19 -24.72
N ALA A 150 15.23 3.58 -24.85
CA ALA A 150 14.83 2.89 -26.07
C ALA A 150 14.71 3.82 -27.30
N MET A 151 14.26 5.06 -27.10
CA MET A 151 14.15 6.06 -28.17
C MET A 151 15.47 6.75 -28.51
N GLY A 152 16.39 6.91 -27.56
CA GLY A 152 17.70 7.54 -27.77
C GLY A 152 18.78 6.59 -28.31
N GLY A 153 18.50 5.28 -28.35
CA GLY A 153 19.38 4.26 -28.92
C GLY A 153 19.07 3.88 -30.38
N ALA A 154 18.10 4.54 -31.02
CA ALA A 154 17.77 4.42 -32.44
C ALA A 154 18.32 5.63 -33.23
#